data_AF-A0A9P6L9J6-F1
#
_entry.id   AF-A0A9P6L9J6-F1
#
_cell.length_a   1.000
_cell.length_b   1.000
_cell.length_c   1.000
_cell.angle_alpha   90.00
_cell.angle_beta   90.00
_cell.angle_gamma   90.00
#
_symmetry.space_group_name_H-M   'P 1'
#
loop_
_entity.id
_entity.type
_entity.pdbx_description
1 polymer ?
#
loop_
_entity_poly.entity_id
_entity_poly.type
_entity_poly.pdbx_seq_one_letter_code
_entity_poly.pdbx_strand_id
1 'polypeptide(L)'
;MPPSLKLLHLYQSPKTSGEFERDFTKILESDEYRTITGNPNDPGLERLVDFLDEVLQSENLSTSLAQKASYALWSICGQLSWLPGSYKIPVGDPHLKAEPEEFASGGFARVFRGEIVGGNSQRRTACLKRIKFVAQEGKDGKERREKAFYKEVAVWMQLKHPNIVECLGATIEPKQIVMELMENGRVMNYLEEKKDPSACRTRLVFGVAKGLDYLHSRGVVHGDLKPQNILVNAKGDACLADFGNSIIENPSGGGERKARDYSPMYAAPETRDCGWISKEADVFSYGLVAFEIYKGKQPWGQVRQEVIMTNLVFVRRPCLPEDAEERGLTTEVWNCIEKCWRQEPAERATISEVIARLSPTTRAESVTLHASESSIGGATGSTARNSTSTWRRPSGPDTHAQQPSGSQVSFRPETPGHQQQHQPNGPPDPMGEVGVRNEGSSSSNERVTPASHLNAAPAHEEHKSSGRWKRFLKRCKTIFPKGVRPTSRLSCKYAKGGMSM
;
A
#
# COMPACT_ATOMS: atom_id res chain seq x y z
N MET A 1 -22.71 19.66 25.26
CA MET A 1 -22.60 19.69 23.79
C MET A 1 -21.89 18.42 23.35
N PRO A 2 -22.41 17.70 22.34
CA PRO A 2 -21.74 16.57 21.68
C PRO A 2 -20.26 16.86 21.35
N PRO A 3 -19.35 15.86 21.27
CA PRO A 3 -17.96 16.03 20.84
C PRO A 3 -17.85 16.67 19.48
N SER A 4 -18.73 16.29 18.53
CA SER A 4 -18.79 16.91 17.21
C SER A 4 -19.11 18.41 17.28
N LEU A 5 -20.02 18.82 18.18
CA LEU A 5 -20.32 20.24 18.40
C LEU A 5 -19.23 20.95 19.21
N LYS A 6 -18.60 20.27 20.19
CA LYS A 6 -17.46 20.80 20.93
C LYS A 6 -16.27 21.03 20.01
N LEU A 7 -15.99 20.10 19.10
CA LEU A 7 -14.94 20.18 18.08
C LEU A 7 -15.22 21.31 17.10
N LEU A 8 -16.44 21.41 16.59
CA LEU A 8 -16.87 22.50 15.72
C LEU A 8 -16.70 23.87 16.43
N HIS A 9 -17.15 23.99 17.67
CA HIS A 9 -16.97 25.20 18.48
C HIS A 9 -15.49 25.47 18.75
N LEU A 10 -14.69 24.43 18.99
CA LEU A 10 -13.24 24.55 19.20
C LEU A 10 -12.55 25.15 17.98
N TYR A 11 -12.95 24.71 16.78
CA TYR A 11 -12.41 25.13 15.51
C TYR A 11 -12.86 26.54 15.10
N GLN A 12 -14.12 26.89 15.39
CA GLN A 12 -14.68 28.22 15.12
C GLN A 12 -14.21 29.30 16.11
N SER A 13 -13.51 28.91 17.19
CA SER A 13 -13.00 29.85 18.19
C SER A 13 -11.61 30.38 17.81
N PRO A 14 -11.34 31.69 17.90
CA PRO A 14 -10.00 32.23 17.71
C PRO A 14 -9.09 31.75 18.85
N LYS A 15 -8.31 30.70 18.58
CA LYS A 15 -7.32 30.13 19.50
C LYS A 15 -5.93 30.19 18.90
N THR A 16 -4.91 30.23 19.75
CA THR A 16 -3.55 29.96 19.29
C THR A 16 -3.42 28.51 18.83
N SER A 17 -2.53 28.21 17.89
CA SER A 17 -2.31 26.85 17.36
C SER A 17 -2.04 25.83 18.48
N GLY A 18 -1.29 26.20 19.52
CA GLY A 18 -1.00 25.33 20.66
C GLY A 18 -2.21 25.06 21.57
N GLU A 19 -3.08 26.05 21.77
CA GLU A 19 -4.32 25.85 22.55
C GLU A 19 -5.31 24.96 21.81
N PHE A 20 -5.41 25.12 20.49
CA PHE A 20 -6.22 24.24 19.64
C PHE A 20 -5.73 22.79 19.72
N GLU A 21 -4.42 22.55 19.54
CA GLU A 21 -3.86 21.19 19.60
C GLU A 21 -4.10 20.51 20.96
N ARG A 22 -3.90 21.24 22.06
CA ARG A 22 -4.13 20.73 23.41
C ARG A 22 -5.59 20.33 23.61
N ASP A 23 -6.51 21.22 23.25
CA ASP A 23 -7.93 20.98 23.51
C ASP A 23 -8.50 19.92 22.55
N PHE A 24 -8.04 19.87 21.29
CA PHE A 24 -8.37 18.79 20.36
C PHE A 24 -7.91 17.43 20.89
N THR A 25 -6.68 17.34 21.40
CA THR A 25 -6.16 16.10 22.01
C THR A 25 -7.05 15.66 23.18
N LYS A 26 -7.43 16.57 24.07
CA LYS A 26 -8.35 16.28 25.18
C LYS A 26 -9.71 15.74 24.71
N ILE A 27 -10.21 16.22 23.57
CA ILE A 27 -11.48 15.73 23.02
C ILE A 27 -11.33 14.31 22.48
N LEU A 28 -10.27 13.99 21.74
CA LEU A 28 -10.01 12.62 21.26
C LEU A 28 -9.87 11.60 22.40
N GLU A 29 -9.44 12.07 23.57
CA GLU A 29 -9.28 11.24 24.78
C GLU A 29 -10.54 11.19 25.66
N SER A 30 -11.58 11.97 25.32
CA SER A 30 -12.79 12.10 26.14
C SER A 30 -13.69 10.86 26.09
N ASP A 31 -14.41 10.59 27.18
CA ASP A 31 -15.40 9.50 27.24
C ASP A 31 -16.55 9.70 26.23
N GLU A 32 -16.81 10.95 25.86
CA GLU A 32 -17.84 11.30 24.89
C GLU A 32 -17.40 10.93 23.45
N TYR A 33 -16.12 11.15 23.09
CA TYR A 33 -15.56 10.60 21.84
C TYR A 33 -15.64 9.07 21.83
N ARG A 34 -15.30 8.42 22.95
CA ARG A 34 -15.45 6.96 23.10
C ARG A 34 -16.90 6.49 22.96
N THR A 35 -17.87 7.28 23.43
CA THR A 35 -19.29 6.97 23.31
C THR A 35 -19.74 7.00 21.85
N ILE A 36 -19.41 8.07 21.11
CA ILE A 36 -19.73 8.17 19.68
C ILE A 36 -19.04 7.05 18.89
N THR A 37 -17.73 6.87 19.11
CA THR A 37 -16.96 5.85 18.38
C THR A 37 -17.28 4.41 18.80
N GLY A 38 -17.98 4.23 19.92
CA GLY A 38 -18.52 2.96 20.38
C GLY A 38 -19.91 2.61 19.84
N ASN A 39 -20.61 3.56 19.20
CA ASN A 39 -21.97 3.36 18.67
C ASN A 39 -22.07 3.73 17.18
N PRO A 40 -22.19 2.74 16.26
CA PRO A 40 -22.28 3.01 14.82
C PRO A 40 -23.53 3.80 14.41
N ASN A 41 -24.57 3.84 15.25
CA ASN A 41 -25.83 4.55 14.98
C ASN A 41 -25.89 5.94 15.63
N ASP A 42 -24.77 6.42 16.19
CA ASP A 42 -24.74 7.73 16.83
C ASP A 42 -24.92 8.86 15.79
N PRO A 43 -25.90 9.77 15.98
CA PRO A 43 -26.15 10.86 15.02
C PRO A 43 -25.01 11.88 14.95
N GLY A 44 -24.08 11.88 15.92
CA GLY A 44 -22.90 12.71 15.93
C GLY A 44 -21.75 12.18 15.06
N LEU A 45 -21.82 10.93 14.59
CA LEU A 45 -20.73 10.26 13.87
C LEU A 45 -20.37 10.96 12.55
N GLU A 46 -21.37 11.27 11.72
CA GLU A 46 -21.16 11.93 10.42
C GLU A 46 -20.42 13.25 10.60
N ARG A 47 -20.92 14.11 11.49
CA ARG A 47 -20.30 15.40 11.83
C ARG A 47 -18.89 15.25 12.37
N LEU A 48 -18.62 14.22 13.16
CA LEU A 48 -17.29 13.95 13.69
C LEU A 48 -16.29 13.58 12.57
N VAL A 49 -16.70 12.71 11.66
CA VAL A 49 -15.85 12.22 10.57
C VAL A 49 -15.57 13.33 9.56
N ASP A 50 -16.58 14.13 9.20
CA ASP A 50 -16.39 15.30 8.32
C ASP A 50 -15.53 16.37 8.98
N PHE A 51 -15.71 16.62 10.28
CA PHE A 51 -14.87 17.55 11.01
C PHE A 51 -13.39 17.12 11.03
N LEU A 52 -13.11 15.83 11.24
CA LEU A 52 -11.73 15.33 11.23
C LEU A 52 -11.08 15.51 9.85
N ASP A 53 -11.84 15.33 8.78
CA ASP A 53 -11.39 15.61 7.41
C ASP A 53 -11.13 17.12 7.19
N GLU A 54 -12.03 18.01 7.63
CA GLU A 54 -11.82 19.46 7.57
C GLU A 54 -10.55 19.90 8.31
N VAL A 55 -10.29 19.34 9.50
CA VAL A 55 -9.06 19.60 10.25
C VAL A 55 -7.83 19.19 9.45
N LEU A 56 -7.85 18.01 8.82
CA LEU A 56 -6.75 17.50 8.00
C LEU A 56 -6.50 18.33 6.73
N GLN A 57 -7.47 19.10 6.27
CA GLN A 57 -7.34 20.00 5.12
C GLN A 57 -6.81 21.39 5.49
N SER A 58 -6.64 21.71 6.77
CA SER A 58 -6.17 23.02 7.22
C SER A 58 -4.66 23.24 6.98
N GLU A 59 -4.28 24.45 6.55
CA GLU A 59 -2.91 24.77 6.10
C GLU A 59 -1.86 24.83 7.23
N ASN A 60 -2.28 24.98 8.49
CA ASN A 60 -1.39 25.27 9.63
C ASN A 60 -1.42 24.19 10.72
N LEU A 61 -1.63 22.93 10.32
CA LEU A 61 -1.70 21.82 11.26
C LEU A 61 -0.29 21.33 11.64
N SER A 62 -0.02 21.18 12.94
CA SER A 62 1.24 20.58 13.40
C SER A 62 1.31 19.10 12.99
N THR A 63 2.52 18.57 12.75
CA THR A 63 2.71 17.15 12.35
C THR A 63 2.10 16.19 13.37
N SER A 64 2.24 16.48 14.67
CA SER A 64 1.65 15.70 15.77
C SER A 64 0.12 15.67 15.66
N LEU A 65 -0.50 16.82 15.49
CA LEU A 65 -1.95 16.95 15.40
C LEU A 65 -2.50 16.29 14.13
N ALA A 66 -1.82 16.48 12.99
CA ALA A 66 -2.16 15.83 11.74
C ALA A 66 -2.16 14.31 11.87
N GLN A 67 -1.14 13.74 12.51
CA GLN A 67 -1.06 12.30 12.71
C GLN A 67 -2.16 11.77 13.64
N LYS A 68 -2.48 12.49 14.73
CA LYS A 68 -3.59 12.14 15.64
C LYS A 68 -4.95 12.16 14.94
N ALA A 69 -5.23 13.24 14.19
CA ALA A 69 -6.47 13.38 13.43
C ALA A 69 -6.58 12.30 12.34
N SER A 70 -5.47 12.05 11.63
CA SER A 70 -5.37 11.02 10.60
C SER A 70 -5.65 9.62 11.14
N TYR A 71 -5.04 9.25 12.28
CA TYR A 71 -5.27 7.99 12.96
C TYR A 71 -6.71 7.86 13.45
N ALA A 72 -7.26 8.90 14.09
CA ALA A 72 -8.63 8.92 14.57
C ALA A 72 -9.62 8.69 13.42
N LEU A 73 -9.48 9.44 12.33
CA LEU A 73 -10.31 9.31 11.14
C LEU A 73 -10.22 7.90 10.55
N TRP A 74 -9.01 7.40 10.31
CA TRP A 74 -8.76 6.06 9.76
C TRP A 74 -9.35 4.95 10.65
N SER A 75 -9.20 5.08 11.97
CA SER A 75 -9.75 4.13 12.94
C SER A 75 -11.27 4.12 12.90
N ILE A 76 -11.92 5.29 12.96
CA ILE A 76 -13.39 5.42 12.92
C ILE A 76 -13.93 4.85 11.61
N CYS A 77 -13.36 5.25 10.47
CA CYS A 77 -13.79 4.78 9.16
C CYS A 77 -13.76 3.25 9.08
N GLY A 78 -12.68 2.65 9.57
CA GLY A 78 -12.53 1.19 9.61
C GLY A 78 -13.39 0.46 10.63
N GLN A 79 -13.69 1.06 11.79
CA GLN A 79 -14.47 0.43 12.85
C GLN A 79 -15.97 0.48 12.56
N LEU A 80 -16.44 1.63 12.09
CA LEU A 80 -17.86 1.92 11.91
C LEU A 80 -18.30 1.89 10.43
N SER A 81 -17.38 1.55 9.52
CA SER A 81 -17.66 1.43 8.09
C SER A 81 -18.27 2.70 7.51
N TRP A 82 -17.67 3.85 7.84
CA TRP A 82 -18.12 5.18 7.44
C TRP A 82 -17.00 5.93 6.72
N LEU A 83 -17.34 6.88 5.84
CA LEU A 83 -16.38 7.79 5.21
C LEU A 83 -16.87 9.25 5.38
N PRO A 84 -15.95 10.22 5.38
CA PRO A 84 -16.30 11.63 5.16
C PRO A 84 -17.12 11.81 3.89
N GLY A 85 -18.00 12.82 3.85
CA GLY A 85 -18.76 13.19 2.67
C GLY A 85 -17.87 13.53 1.48
N SER A 86 -16.76 14.23 1.73
CA SER A 86 -15.74 14.60 0.73
C SER A 86 -15.05 13.41 0.05
N TYR A 87 -15.07 12.22 0.67
CA TYR A 87 -14.44 11.02 0.11
C TYR A 87 -15.43 10.21 -0.74
N LYS A 88 -16.74 10.50 -0.63
CA LYS A 88 -17.79 9.75 -1.31
C LYS A 88 -18.10 10.36 -2.67
N ILE A 89 -18.08 9.51 -3.69
CA ILE A 89 -18.67 9.81 -4.99
C ILE A 89 -20.10 9.23 -4.98
N PRO A 90 -21.15 10.04 -5.25
CA PRO A 90 -22.52 9.57 -5.26
C PRO A 90 -22.75 8.42 -6.25
N VAL A 91 -23.66 7.52 -5.90
CA VAL A 91 -24.08 6.45 -6.80
C VAL A 91 -24.83 7.05 -7.98
N GLY A 92 -24.44 6.67 -9.20
CA GLY A 92 -25.04 7.23 -10.41
C GLY A 92 -24.62 8.69 -10.69
N ASP A 93 -23.53 9.17 -10.07
CA ASP A 93 -22.96 10.47 -10.41
C ASP A 93 -22.71 10.55 -11.93
N PRO A 94 -23.38 11.47 -12.66
CA PRO A 94 -23.24 11.57 -14.11
C PRO A 94 -21.81 11.94 -14.54
N HIS A 95 -21.00 12.44 -13.61
CA HIS A 95 -19.61 12.78 -13.82
C HIS A 95 -18.68 11.57 -13.73
N LEU A 96 -19.09 10.44 -13.16
CA LEU A 96 -18.31 9.21 -13.12
C LEU A 96 -18.84 8.19 -14.14
N LYS A 97 -18.05 7.94 -15.18
CA LYS A 97 -18.37 6.95 -16.22
C LYS A 97 -17.35 5.82 -16.16
N ALA A 98 -17.83 4.58 -16.13
CA ALA A 98 -16.99 3.39 -16.16
C ALA A 98 -17.21 2.63 -17.47
N GLU A 99 -16.13 2.14 -18.06
CA GLU A 99 -16.21 1.19 -19.17
C GLU A 99 -16.76 -0.16 -18.67
N PRO A 100 -17.49 -0.90 -19.53
CA PRO A 100 -18.14 -2.14 -19.13
C PRO A 100 -17.14 -3.29 -18.91
N GLU A 101 -16.01 -3.27 -19.62
CA GLU A 101 -15.01 -4.32 -19.58
C GLU A 101 -13.96 -4.07 -18.49
N GLU A 102 -13.63 -5.12 -17.74
CA GLU A 102 -12.50 -5.06 -16.81
C GLU A 102 -11.20 -5.22 -17.61
N PHE A 103 -10.23 -4.33 -17.41
CA PHE A 103 -8.92 -4.45 -18.06
C PHE A 103 -7.88 -5.17 -17.18
N ALA A 104 -8.17 -5.32 -15.88
CA ALA A 104 -7.37 -6.12 -14.97
C ALA A 104 -8.23 -6.73 -13.85
N SER A 105 -7.80 -7.88 -13.35
CA SER A 105 -8.47 -8.56 -12.24
C SER A 105 -7.43 -9.13 -11.26
N GLY A 106 -7.71 -9.03 -9.97
CA GLY A 106 -6.89 -9.60 -8.90
C GLY A 106 -7.71 -10.49 -7.98
N GLY A 107 -7.08 -11.07 -6.96
CA GLY A 107 -7.78 -11.91 -5.96
C GLY A 107 -8.86 -11.17 -5.17
N PHE A 108 -8.69 -9.86 -4.99
CA PHE A 108 -9.54 -9.05 -4.11
C PHE A 108 -10.40 -8.00 -4.83
N ALA A 109 -10.11 -7.69 -6.10
CA ALA A 109 -10.78 -6.63 -6.85
C ALA A 109 -10.82 -6.90 -8.36
N ARG A 110 -11.77 -6.25 -9.04
CA ARG A 110 -11.83 -6.08 -10.51
C ARG A 110 -11.49 -4.63 -10.82
N VAL A 111 -10.81 -4.37 -11.93
CA VAL A 111 -10.33 -3.04 -12.27
C VAL A 111 -10.89 -2.62 -13.63
N PHE A 112 -11.55 -1.48 -13.65
CA PHE A 112 -12.20 -0.91 -14.84
C PHE A 112 -11.56 0.44 -15.17
N ARG A 113 -11.54 0.77 -16.45
CA ARG A 113 -11.20 2.12 -16.92
C ARG A 113 -12.45 3.00 -16.85
N GLY A 114 -12.26 4.30 -16.68
CA GLY A 114 -13.36 5.24 -16.70
C GLY A 114 -12.90 6.67 -16.87
N GLU A 115 -13.85 7.59 -16.73
CA GLU A 115 -13.64 9.03 -16.70
C GLU A 115 -14.36 9.62 -15.49
N ILE A 116 -13.74 10.61 -14.85
CA ILE A 116 -14.38 11.45 -13.84
C ILE A 116 -14.31 12.91 -14.26
N VAL A 117 -15.42 13.64 -14.17
CA VAL A 117 -15.49 15.08 -14.45
C VAL A 117 -15.43 15.85 -13.14
N GLY A 118 -14.39 16.65 -12.94
CA GLY A 118 -14.25 17.51 -11.76
C GLY A 118 -15.17 18.73 -11.80
N GLY A 119 -15.27 19.45 -10.68
CA GLY A 119 -16.13 20.64 -10.55
C GLY A 119 -15.83 21.79 -11.51
N ASN A 120 -14.65 21.81 -12.14
CA ASN A 120 -14.28 22.74 -13.21
C ASN A 120 -14.60 22.20 -14.63
N SER A 121 -15.43 21.16 -14.75
CA SER A 121 -15.71 20.42 -15.99
C SER A 121 -14.49 19.75 -16.64
N GLN A 122 -13.36 19.65 -15.94
CA GLN A 122 -12.18 18.95 -16.45
C GLN A 122 -12.39 17.45 -16.35
N ARG A 123 -12.24 16.76 -17.49
CA ARG A 123 -12.26 15.29 -17.53
C ARG A 123 -10.90 14.75 -17.11
N ARG A 124 -10.90 13.77 -16.22
CA ARG A 124 -9.73 12.99 -15.82
C ARG A 124 -9.99 11.53 -16.13
N THR A 125 -9.03 10.87 -16.76
CA THR A 125 -9.06 9.40 -16.92
C THR A 125 -8.91 8.76 -15.54
N ALA A 126 -9.77 7.80 -15.24
CA ALA A 126 -9.86 7.15 -13.95
C ALA A 126 -9.69 5.64 -14.06
N CYS A 127 -9.24 5.06 -12.95
CA CYS A 127 -9.16 3.64 -12.69
C CYS A 127 -10.13 3.32 -11.54
N LEU A 128 -11.02 2.36 -11.73
CA LEU A 128 -12.04 1.98 -10.76
C LEU A 128 -11.72 0.58 -10.23
N LYS A 129 -11.20 0.52 -9.00
CA LYS A 129 -10.93 -0.73 -8.27
C LYS A 129 -12.20 -1.15 -7.53
N ARG A 130 -12.97 -2.07 -8.11
CA ARG A 130 -14.20 -2.60 -7.51
C ARG A 130 -13.90 -3.82 -6.64
N ILE A 131 -14.28 -3.76 -5.37
CA ILE A 131 -13.98 -4.82 -4.40
C ILE A 131 -14.85 -6.06 -4.68
N LYS A 132 -14.21 -7.22 -4.74
CA LYS A 132 -14.90 -8.52 -4.88
C LYS A 132 -15.39 -8.98 -3.51
N PHE A 133 -16.70 -9.17 -3.38
CA PHE A 133 -17.31 -9.90 -2.25
C PHE A 133 -17.63 -11.30 -2.74
N VAL A 134 -17.04 -12.32 -2.11
CA VAL A 134 -17.27 -13.72 -2.50
C VAL A 134 -18.53 -14.21 -1.79
N ALA A 135 -19.49 -14.76 -2.55
CA ALA A 135 -20.78 -15.21 -2.00
C ALA A 135 -20.64 -16.31 -0.91
N GLN A 136 -19.54 -17.06 -0.92
CA GLN A 136 -19.23 -18.10 0.08
C GLN A 136 -18.43 -17.59 1.29
N GLU A 137 -18.12 -16.30 1.40
CA GLU A 137 -17.53 -15.77 2.63
C GLU A 137 -18.56 -15.76 3.75
N GLY A 138 -18.22 -16.39 4.89
CA GLY A 138 -19.00 -16.27 6.11
C GLY A 138 -19.14 -14.81 6.56
N LYS A 139 -20.12 -14.53 7.43
CA LYS A 139 -20.44 -13.17 7.90
C LYS A 139 -19.20 -12.40 8.36
N ASP A 140 -18.34 -13.04 9.15
CA ASP A 140 -17.10 -12.43 9.67
C ASP A 140 -16.11 -12.04 8.56
N GLY A 141 -16.04 -12.84 7.49
CA GLY A 141 -15.19 -12.57 6.34
C GLY A 141 -15.66 -11.35 5.56
N LYS A 142 -16.98 -11.25 5.35
CA LYS A 142 -17.62 -10.11 4.69
C LYS A 142 -17.42 -8.82 5.49
N GLU A 143 -17.69 -8.85 6.79
CA GLU A 143 -17.52 -7.69 7.67
C GLU A 143 -16.05 -7.24 7.71
N ARG A 144 -15.10 -8.17 7.82
CA ARG A 144 -13.67 -7.85 7.80
C ARG A 144 -13.25 -7.17 6.49
N ARG A 145 -13.76 -7.65 5.35
CA ARG A 145 -13.48 -7.08 4.02
C ARG A 145 -14.12 -5.70 3.86
N GLU A 146 -15.32 -5.52 4.39
CA GLU A 146 -15.98 -4.23 4.44
C GLU A 146 -15.15 -3.21 5.23
N LYS A 147 -14.75 -3.55 6.45
CA LYS A 147 -13.86 -2.71 7.28
C LYS A 147 -12.54 -2.40 6.58
N ALA A 148 -11.98 -3.34 5.82
CA ALA A 148 -10.76 -3.14 5.04
C ALA A 148 -10.93 -2.07 3.94
N PHE A 149 -12.05 -2.08 3.21
CA PHE A 149 -12.34 -1.08 2.18
C PHE A 149 -12.35 0.33 2.77
N TYR A 150 -13.07 0.54 3.88
CA TYR A 150 -13.14 1.85 4.53
C TYR A 150 -11.78 2.33 5.05
N LYS A 151 -10.96 1.44 5.61
CA LYS A 151 -9.58 1.76 6.02
C LYS A 151 -8.71 2.16 4.83
N GLU A 152 -8.79 1.42 3.73
CA GLU A 152 -8.01 1.68 2.52
C GLU A 152 -8.34 3.06 1.94
N VAL A 153 -9.63 3.39 1.79
CA VAL A 153 -10.06 4.71 1.32
C VAL A 153 -9.63 5.80 2.30
N ALA A 154 -9.83 5.60 3.60
CA ALA A 154 -9.53 6.60 4.62
C ALA A 154 -8.05 6.98 4.66
N VAL A 155 -7.13 6.02 4.54
CA VAL A 155 -5.69 6.33 4.48
C VAL A 155 -5.34 6.95 3.13
N TRP A 156 -5.84 6.40 2.02
CA TRP A 156 -5.41 6.80 0.67
C TRP A 156 -5.86 8.22 0.29
N MET A 157 -7.09 8.61 0.61
CA MET A 157 -7.62 9.96 0.34
C MET A 157 -6.80 11.08 0.98
N GLN A 158 -6.11 10.77 2.08
CA GLN A 158 -5.27 11.76 2.76
C GLN A 158 -3.94 11.98 2.04
N LEU A 159 -3.47 11.05 1.19
CA LEU A 159 -2.12 11.04 0.60
C LEU A 159 -2.07 11.87 -0.68
N LYS A 160 -1.17 12.86 -0.72
CA LYS A 160 -0.93 13.72 -1.89
C LYS A 160 0.56 13.87 -2.14
N HIS A 161 1.08 13.14 -3.13
CA HIS A 161 2.50 13.17 -3.49
C HIS A 161 2.71 12.69 -4.94
N PRO A 162 3.66 13.25 -5.72
CA PRO A 162 3.88 12.86 -7.13
C PRO A 162 4.22 11.38 -7.34
N ASN A 163 4.78 10.71 -6.33
CA ASN A 163 5.12 9.29 -6.35
C ASN A 163 4.10 8.41 -5.61
N ILE A 164 2.86 8.88 -5.47
CA ILE A 164 1.71 8.12 -4.97
C ILE A 164 0.58 8.29 -5.97
N VAL A 165 -0.09 7.20 -6.33
CA VAL A 165 -1.29 7.26 -7.18
C VAL A 165 -2.37 8.06 -6.46
N GLU A 166 -2.95 9.07 -7.10
CA GLU A 166 -3.97 9.90 -6.46
C GLU A 166 -5.30 9.13 -6.33
N CYS A 167 -5.84 9.08 -5.11
CA CYS A 167 -7.21 8.62 -4.85
C CYS A 167 -8.16 9.80 -5.05
N LEU A 168 -9.13 9.63 -5.94
CA LEU A 168 -10.09 10.67 -6.32
C LEU A 168 -11.40 10.58 -5.52
N GLY A 169 -11.64 9.44 -4.88
CA GLY A 169 -12.81 9.18 -4.06
C GLY A 169 -13.21 7.71 -4.08
N ALA A 170 -14.37 7.40 -3.51
CA ALA A 170 -14.92 6.06 -3.52
C ALA A 170 -16.45 6.07 -3.61
N THR A 171 -17.05 5.08 -4.27
CA THR A 171 -18.49 4.83 -4.16
C THR A 171 -18.75 3.73 -3.16
N ILE A 172 -19.88 3.80 -2.45
CA ILE A 172 -20.27 2.80 -1.46
C ILE A 172 -21.03 1.63 -2.10
N GLU A 173 -21.81 1.90 -3.16
CA GLU A 173 -22.56 0.89 -3.89
C GLU A 173 -22.46 1.11 -5.42
N PRO A 174 -21.72 0.26 -6.16
CA PRO A 174 -20.86 -0.80 -5.65
C PRO A 174 -19.69 -0.22 -4.84
N LYS A 175 -19.09 -1.01 -3.94
CA LYS A 175 -17.86 -0.59 -3.23
C LYS A 175 -16.69 -0.52 -4.21
N GLN A 176 -16.31 0.69 -4.59
CA GLN A 176 -15.22 0.91 -5.55
C GLN A 176 -14.38 2.12 -5.16
N ILE A 177 -13.07 1.99 -5.33
CA ILE A 177 -12.11 3.09 -5.17
C ILE A 177 -11.83 3.67 -6.55
N VAL A 178 -11.99 4.97 -6.69
CA VAL A 178 -11.71 5.72 -7.92
C VAL A 178 -10.38 6.42 -7.75
N MET A 179 -9.44 6.12 -8.63
CA MET A 179 -8.07 6.65 -8.59
C MET A 179 -7.63 7.11 -9.97
N GLU A 180 -6.56 7.88 -10.04
CA GLU A 180 -5.95 8.25 -11.31
C GLU A 180 -5.46 7.01 -12.07
N LEU A 181 -5.70 6.97 -13.38
CA LEU A 181 -5.17 5.90 -14.22
C LEU A 181 -3.68 6.14 -14.53
N MET A 182 -2.85 5.14 -14.26
CA MET A 182 -1.42 5.16 -14.59
C MET A 182 -1.21 4.56 -15.99
N GLU A 183 -0.89 5.39 -16.98
CA GLU A 183 -0.89 5.05 -18.40
C GLU A 183 0.14 3.99 -18.79
N ASN A 184 1.26 3.95 -18.08
CA ASN A 184 2.35 3.00 -18.34
C ASN A 184 2.22 1.73 -17.48
N GLY A 185 1.09 1.53 -16.79
CA GLY A 185 0.77 0.30 -16.08
C GLY A 185 1.73 -0.01 -14.93
N ARG A 186 2.06 -1.29 -14.73
CA ARG A 186 2.93 -1.78 -13.65
C ARG A 186 4.40 -1.61 -14.01
N VAL A 187 5.24 -1.34 -13.01
CA VAL A 187 6.67 -1.03 -13.21
C VAL A 187 7.45 -2.13 -13.95
N MET A 188 7.18 -3.41 -13.69
CA MET A 188 7.91 -4.50 -14.35
C MET A 188 7.49 -4.64 -15.82
N ASN A 189 6.19 -4.54 -16.13
CA ASN A 189 5.69 -4.55 -17.50
C ASN A 189 6.26 -3.36 -18.30
N TYR A 190 6.30 -2.18 -17.68
CA TYR A 190 6.90 -0.99 -18.28
C TYR A 190 8.38 -1.20 -18.66
N LEU A 191 9.17 -1.84 -17.79
CA LEU A 191 10.57 -2.17 -18.07
C LEU A 191 10.72 -3.21 -19.19
N GLU A 192 9.84 -4.21 -19.24
CA GLU A 192 9.82 -5.24 -20.28
C GLU A 192 9.47 -4.65 -21.67
N GLU A 193 8.45 -3.78 -21.73
CA GLU A 193 7.95 -3.18 -22.96
C GLU A 193 8.95 -2.18 -23.58
N LYS A 194 9.62 -1.37 -22.74
CA LYS A 194 10.59 -0.38 -23.25
C LYS A 194 11.82 -1.03 -23.88
N LYS A 195 12.08 -2.33 -23.63
CA LYS A 195 13.26 -3.08 -24.09
C LYS A 195 14.59 -2.34 -23.91
N ASP A 196 14.61 -1.38 -22.97
CA ASP A 196 15.70 -0.43 -22.84
C ASP A 196 16.51 -0.76 -21.57
N PRO A 197 17.75 -1.26 -21.72
CA PRO A 197 18.68 -1.47 -20.61
C PRO A 197 18.99 -0.16 -19.86
N SER A 198 18.83 0.99 -20.51
CA SER A 198 19.03 2.34 -19.97
C SER A 198 17.76 3.00 -19.43
N ALA A 199 16.59 2.34 -19.53
CA ALA A 199 15.37 2.80 -18.87
C ALA A 199 15.76 3.19 -17.44
N CYS A 200 15.45 4.43 -17.04
CA CYS A 200 16.05 5.05 -15.87
C CYS A 200 15.57 4.37 -14.57
N ARG A 201 16.07 3.15 -14.31
CA ARG A 201 15.80 2.28 -13.16
C ARG A 201 16.09 3.05 -11.89
N THR A 202 17.18 3.82 -11.89
CA THR A 202 17.52 4.75 -10.82
C THR A 202 16.41 5.77 -10.57
N ARG A 203 15.82 6.40 -11.61
CA ARG A 203 14.68 7.31 -11.44
C ARG A 203 13.44 6.60 -10.90
N LEU A 204 13.14 5.38 -11.35
CA LEU A 204 12.02 4.59 -10.83
C LEU A 204 12.22 4.25 -9.36
N VAL A 205 13.37 3.67 -9.00
CA VAL A 205 13.74 3.31 -7.62
C VAL A 205 13.76 4.54 -6.72
N PHE A 206 14.31 5.66 -7.20
CA PHE A 206 14.27 6.93 -6.49
C PHE A 206 12.84 7.46 -6.30
N GLY A 207 11.98 7.31 -7.30
CA GLY A 207 10.55 7.63 -7.20
C GLY A 207 9.84 6.82 -6.13
N VAL A 208 10.06 5.50 -6.11
CA VAL A 208 9.54 4.59 -5.07
C VAL A 208 10.03 5.03 -3.69
N ALA A 209 11.32 5.36 -3.54
CA ALA A 209 11.88 5.82 -2.27
C ALA A 209 11.23 7.12 -1.79
N LYS A 210 11.05 8.12 -2.66
CA LYS A 210 10.36 9.37 -2.32
C LYS A 210 8.91 9.15 -1.91
N GLY A 211 8.19 8.28 -2.62
CA GLY A 211 6.82 7.91 -2.24
C GLY A 211 6.77 7.30 -0.85
N LEU A 212 7.70 6.40 -0.54
CA LEU A 212 7.76 5.71 0.74
C LEU A 212 8.19 6.62 1.89
N ASP A 213 9.16 7.51 1.67
CA ASP A 213 9.58 8.55 2.62
C ASP A 213 8.43 9.48 2.98
N TYR A 214 7.64 9.91 1.98
CA TYR A 214 6.42 10.67 2.22
C TYR A 214 5.43 9.90 3.12
N LEU A 215 5.18 8.61 2.86
CA LEU A 215 4.31 7.80 3.73
C LEU A 215 4.85 7.76 5.17
N HIS A 216 6.13 7.46 5.34
CA HIS A 216 6.79 7.31 6.64
C HIS A 216 6.79 8.62 7.43
N SER A 217 6.96 9.76 6.76
CA SER A 217 6.90 11.11 7.36
C SER A 217 5.52 11.43 7.95
N ARG A 218 4.45 10.79 7.45
CA ARG A 218 3.08 10.95 7.94
C ARG A 218 2.63 9.81 8.86
N GLY A 219 3.56 8.97 9.30
CA GLY A 219 3.25 7.83 10.17
C GLY A 219 2.47 6.72 9.46
N VAL A 220 2.49 6.67 8.13
CA VAL A 220 1.84 5.62 7.34
C VAL A 220 2.85 4.54 7.00
N VAL A 221 2.51 3.29 7.30
CA VAL A 221 3.24 2.10 6.86
C VAL A 221 2.48 1.48 5.70
N HIS A 222 3.14 1.22 4.57
CA HIS A 222 2.48 0.65 3.40
C HIS A 222 2.04 -0.79 3.67
N GLY A 223 2.91 -1.62 4.25
CA GLY A 223 2.61 -2.96 4.75
C GLY A 223 2.56 -4.09 3.70
N ASP A 224 2.63 -3.79 2.41
CA ASP A 224 2.69 -4.79 1.32
C ASP A 224 3.36 -4.20 0.07
N LEU A 225 4.52 -3.57 0.25
CA LEU A 225 5.28 -3.00 -0.86
C LEU A 225 5.84 -4.12 -1.75
N LYS A 226 5.49 -4.07 -3.03
CA LYS A 226 5.88 -5.05 -4.05
C LYS A 226 5.75 -4.44 -5.46
N PRO A 227 6.38 -5.03 -6.50
CA PRO A 227 6.35 -4.46 -7.85
C PRO A 227 4.93 -4.36 -8.44
N GLN A 228 4.00 -5.25 -8.05
CA GLN A 228 2.61 -5.19 -8.52
C GLN A 228 1.85 -3.97 -8.01
N ASN A 229 2.34 -3.35 -6.92
CA ASN A 229 1.77 -2.17 -6.28
C ASN A 229 2.52 -0.88 -6.68
N ILE A 230 3.41 -0.96 -7.67
CA ILE A 230 4.14 0.19 -8.21
C ILE A 230 3.71 0.37 -9.66
N LEU A 231 3.03 1.47 -9.89
CA LEU A 231 2.55 1.86 -11.21
C LEU A 231 3.41 2.98 -11.79
N VAL A 232 3.32 3.21 -13.10
CA VAL A 232 4.11 4.23 -13.80
C VAL A 232 3.16 5.21 -14.49
N ASN A 233 3.29 6.49 -14.17
CA ASN A 233 2.46 7.54 -14.79
C ASN A 233 2.93 7.87 -16.21
N ALA A 234 2.18 8.69 -16.96
CA ALA A 234 2.55 9.14 -18.30
C ALA A 234 3.97 9.75 -18.43
N LYS A 235 4.51 10.34 -17.36
CA LYS A 235 5.85 10.95 -17.34
C LYS A 235 6.98 9.94 -17.13
N GLY A 236 6.65 8.67 -16.90
CA GLY A 236 7.62 7.62 -16.59
C GLY A 236 8.08 7.62 -15.13
N ASP A 237 7.36 8.28 -14.22
CA ASP A 237 7.66 8.25 -12.79
C ASP A 237 6.91 7.11 -12.10
N ALA A 238 7.59 6.45 -11.14
CA ALA A 238 6.99 5.41 -10.32
C ALA A 238 6.06 6.01 -9.26
N CYS A 239 4.88 5.42 -9.09
CA CYS A 239 3.86 5.82 -8.14
C CYS A 239 3.41 4.61 -7.32
N LEU A 240 3.41 4.75 -5.99
CA LEU A 240 2.91 3.72 -5.07
C LEU A 240 1.38 3.66 -5.12
N ALA A 241 0.83 2.44 -5.08
CA ALA A 241 -0.60 2.15 -5.11
C ALA A 241 -0.96 1.02 -4.13
N ASP A 242 -2.26 0.78 -3.96
CA ASP A 242 -2.82 -0.32 -3.15
C ASP A 242 -2.49 -0.24 -1.65
N PHE A 243 -3.31 0.51 -0.92
CA PHE A 243 -3.15 0.77 0.51
C PHE A 243 -3.99 -0.17 1.38
N GLY A 244 -4.42 -1.32 0.85
CA GLY A 244 -5.31 -2.26 1.54
C GLY A 244 -4.70 -2.91 2.80
N ASN A 245 -3.37 -2.96 2.90
CA ASN A 245 -2.63 -3.43 4.08
C ASN A 245 -1.99 -2.29 4.89
N SER A 246 -2.23 -1.04 4.51
CA SER A 246 -1.60 0.10 5.16
C SER A 246 -2.21 0.40 6.52
N ILE A 247 -1.36 0.86 7.43
CA ILE A 247 -1.75 1.30 8.77
C ILE A 247 -1.24 2.71 9.01
N ILE A 248 -1.92 3.41 9.91
CA ILE A 248 -1.45 4.67 10.47
C ILE A 248 -0.95 4.37 11.88
N GLU A 249 0.28 4.74 12.18
CA GLU A 249 0.86 4.60 13.50
C GLU A 249 0.09 5.44 14.51
N ASN A 250 -0.31 4.83 15.63
CA ASN A 250 -0.95 5.55 16.73
C ASN A 250 0.09 6.42 17.47
N PRO A 251 -0.06 7.76 17.48
CA PRO A 251 0.87 8.64 18.20
C PRO A 251 0.93 8.39 19.71
N SER A 252 -0.18 7.93 20.30
CA SER A 252 -0.26 7.63 21.74
C SER A 252 0.32 6.26 22.12
N GLY A 253 0.91 5.53 21.17
CA GLY A 253 1.40 4.17 21.36
C GLY A 253 0.28 3.12 21.31
N GLY A 254 0.67 1.84 21.23
CA GLY A 254 -0.28 0.75 20.92
C GLY A 254 -0.83 0.83 19.49
N GLY A 255 -1.86 0.04 19.16
CA GLY A 255 -2.52 0.04 17.85
C GLY A 255 -2.27 -1.20 16.98
N GLU A 256 -3.00 -1.29 15.86
CA GLU A 256 -2.88 -2.40 14.90
C GLU A 256 -1.50 -2.36 14.23
N ARG A 257 -0.66 -3.36 14.53
CA ARG A 257 0.67 -3.54 13.90
C ARG A 257 0.81 -4.87 13.17
N LYS A 258 -0.30 -5.55 12.94
CA LYS A 258 -0.32 -6.85 12.27
C LYS A 258 -0.84 -6.70 10.85
N ALA A 259 -0.06 -7.16 9.88
CA ALA A 259 -0.51 -7.40 8.52
C ALA A 259 -1.69 -8.37 8.53
N ARG A 260 -2.70 -8.05 7.72
CA ARG A 260 -3.84 -8.93 7.46
C ARG A 260 -3.49 -10.01 6.45
N ASP A 261 -2.75 -9.59 5.44
CA ASP A 261 -2.15 -10.41 4.41
C ASP A 261 -0.78 -9.80 4.06
N TYR A 262 0.11 -10.59 3.47
CA TYR A 262 1.42 -10.10 3.05
C TYR A 262 1.95 -10.93 1.88
N SER A 263 2.77 -10.29 1.04
CA SER A 263 3.44 -10.96 -0.07
C SER A 263 4.74 -11.62 0.41
N PRO A 264 4.81 -12.97 0.55
CA PRO A 264 5.93 -13.60 1.29
C PRO A 264 7.29 -13.41 0.63
N MET A 265 7.33 -13.15 -0.68
CA MET A 265 8.56 -12.89 -1.42
C MET A 265 9.25 -11.58 -1.01
N TYR A 266 8.47 -10.57 -0.62
CA TYR A 266 8.96 -9.22 -0.29
C TYR A 266 8.86 -8.89 1.20
N ALA A 267 8.08 -9.66 1.97
CA ALA A 267 7.85 -9.41 3.38
C ALA A 267 9.11 -9.60 4.24
N ALA A 268 9.31 -8.68 5.18
CA ALA A 268 10.39 -8.74 6.15
C ALA A 268 10.27 -9.99 7.06
N PRO A 269 11.37 -10.45 7.67
CA PRO A 269 11.35 -11.60 8.57
C PRO A 269 10.30 -11.50 9.68
N GLU A 270 10.23 -10.35 10.37
CA GLU A 270 9.27 -10.08 11.43
C GLU A 270 7.80 -10.05 10.94
N THR A 271 7.57 -9.61 9.70
CA THR A 271 6.27 -9.68 9.04
C THR A 271 5.87 -11.12 8.76
N ARG A 272 6.81 -11.93 8.28
CA ARG A 272 6.55 -13.34 7.97
C ARG A 272 6.33 -14.18 9.22
N ASP A 273 7.17 -13.97 10.23
CA ASP A 273 7.21 -14.80 11.44
C ASP A 273 6.08 -14.43 12.40
N CYS A 274 5.77 -13.13 12.54
CA CYS A 274 4.85 -12.63 13.56
C CYS A 274 3.68 -11.82 12.99
N GLY A 275 3.67 -11.54 11.67
CA GLY A 275 2.72 -10.62 11.04
C GLY A 275 3.05 -9.16 11.26
N TRP A 276 4.19 -8.81 11.86
CA TRP A 276 4.46 -7.43 12.27
C TRP A 276 4.83 -6.55 11.08
N ILE A 277 4.17 -5.39 10.97
CA ILE A 277 4.48 -4.37 9.97
C ILE A 277 4.99 -3.11 10.66
N SER A 278 5.96 -2.46 10.03
CA SER A 278 6.58 -1.22 10.48
C SER A 278 7.24 -0.52 9.29
N LYS A 279 7.73 0.70 9.52
CA LYS A 279 8.50 1.44 8.50
C LYS A 279 9.74 0.67 8.07
N GLU A 280 10.42 0.02 9.01
CA GLU A 280 11.59 -0.82 8.74
C GLU A 280 11.24 -2.06 7.91
N ALA A 281 10.04 -2.62 8.10
CA ALA A 281 9.53 -3.71 7.28
C ALA A 281 9.29 -3.26 5.82
N ASP A 282 8.73 -2.06 5.62
CA ASP A 282 8.61 -1.48 4.28
C ASP A 282 9.97 -1.25 3.63
N VAL A 283 10.98 -0.79 4.39
CA VAL A 283 12.35 -0.62 3.89
C VAL A 283 12.94 -1.95 3.41
N PHE A 284 12.69 -3.04 4.14
CA PHE A 284 13.11 -4.37 3.70
C PHE A 284 12.48 -4.74 2.36
N SER A 285 11.17 -4.55 2.24
CA SER A 285 10.44 -4.79 0.98
C SER A 285 10.95 -3.90 -0.15
N TYR A 286 11.26 -2.63 0.15
CA TYR A 286 11.87 -1.70 -0.80
C TYR A 286 13.21 -2.22 -1.34
N GLY A 287 14.09 -2.77 -0.50
CA GLY A 287 15.37 -3.32 -0.95
C GLY A 287 15.18 -4.44 -2.00
N LEU A 288 14.24 -5.35 -1.77
CA LEU A 288 13.92 -6.42 -2.71
C LEU A 288 13.27 -5.91 -4.00
N VAL A 289 12.38 -4.92 -3.89
CA VAL A 289 11.76 -4.24 -5.04
C VAL A 289 12.79 -3.51 -5.89
N ALA A 290 13.68 -2.74 -5.27
CA ALA A 290 14.74 -2.00 -5.95
C ALA A 290 15.65 -2.96 -6.71
N PHE A 291 16.05 -4.06 -6.06
CA PHE A 291 16.80 -5.13 -6.71
C PHE A 291 16.08 -5.71 -7.93
N GLU A 292 14.77 -6.00 -7.81
CA GLU A 292 13.98 -6.54 -8.92
C GLU A 292 13.87 -5.56 -10.10
N ILE A 293 13.69 -4.26 -9.83
CA ILE A 293 13.67 -3.21 -10.86
C ILE A 293 15.02 -3.17 -11.60
N TYR A 294 16.15 -3.20 -10.86
CA TYR A 294 17.47 -3.24 -11.49
C TYR A 294 17.70 -4.53 -12.28
N LYS A 295 17.32 -5.68 -11.73
CA LYS A 295 17.48 -6.99 -12.37
C LYS A 295 16.53 -7.22 -13.54
N GLY A 296 15.42 -6.49 -13.61
CA GLY A 296 14.35 -6.69 -14.60
C GLY A 296 13.65 -8.05 -14.51
N LYS A 297 13.91 -8.84 -13.45
CA LYS A 297 13.36 -10.18 -13.21
C LYS A 297 13.19 -10.39 -11.72
N GLN A 298 12.25 -11.26 -11.35
CA GLN A 298 11.97 -11.58 -9.94
C GLN A 298 13.23 -11.97 -9.15
N PRO A 299 13.35 -11.59 -7.86
CA PRO A 299 14.56 -11.76 -7.07
C PRO A 299 15.09 -13.18 -7.06
N TRP A 300 14.16 -14.14 -6.95
CA TRP A 300 14.45 -15.56 -6.84
C TRP A 300 14.25 -16.33 -8.15
N GLY A 301 13.70 -15.70 -9.20
CA GLY A 301 13.26 -16.41 -10.42
C GLY A 301 11.99 -17.24 -10.20
N GLN A 302 11.67 -18.13 -11.14
CA GLN A 302 10.52 -19.05 -11.05
C GLN A 302 10.82 -20.23 -10.12
N VAL A 303 11.03 -19.95 -8.84
CA VAL A 303 11.12 -20.98 -7.79
C VAL A 303 9.79 -21.07 -7.06
N ARG A 304 9.47 -22.28 -6.62
CA ARG A 304 8.30 -22.50 -5.80
C ARG A 304 8.36 -21.66 -4.53
N GLN A 305 7.22 -21.18 -4.07
CA GLN A 305 7.11 -20.34 -2.88
C GLN A 305 7.73 -20.99 -1.63
N GLU A 306 7.71 -22.32 -1.53
CA GLU A 306 8.34 -23.02 -0.41
C GLU A 306 9.87 -22.84 -0.42
N VAL A 307 10.50 -22.84 -1.59
CA VAL A 307 11.95 -22.64 -1.76
C VAL A 307 12.34 -21.20 -1.48
N ILE A 308 11.51 -20.23 -1.89
CA ILE A 308 11.71 -18.81 -1.55
C ILE A 308 11.63 -18.64 -0.03
N MET A 309 10.66 -19.28 0.62
CA MET A 309 10.57 -19.30 2.08
C MET A 309 11.78 -19.94 2.73
N THR A 310 12.25 -21.06 2.20
CA THR A 310 13.48 -21.70 2.67
C THR A 310 14.69 -20.77 2.55
N ASN A 311 14.91 -20.14 1.38
CA ASN A 311 16.02 -19.22 1.17
C ASN A 311 15.98 -18.04 2.14
N LEU A 312 14.81 -17.41 2.30
CA LEU A 312 14.64 -16.28 3.20
C LEU A 312 14.75 -16.69 4.67
N VAL A 313 14.31 -17.90 5.06
CA VAL A 313 14.53 -18.47 6.41
C VAL A 313 16.01 -18.71 6.68
N PHE A 314 16.77 -19.15 5.67
CA PHE A 314 18.22 -19.34 5.78
C PHE A 314 19.01 -18.06 5.52
N VAL A 315 18.36 -16.89 5.58
CA VAL A 315 18.97 -15.56 5.43
C VAL A 315 19.76 -15.42 4.12
N ARG A 316 19.38 -16.19 3.08
CA ARG A 316 19.92 -15.96 1.74
C ARG A 316 19.36 -14.64 1.21
N ARG A 317 20.20 -13.91 0.49
CA ARG A 317 19.83 -12.69 -0.24
C ARG A 317 20.28 -12.84 -1.70
N PRO A 318 19.65 -12.11 -2.64
CA PRO A 318 20.13 -12.08 -4.01
C PRO A 318 21.58 -11.60 -4.09
N CYS A 319 22.34 -12.13 -5.04
CA CYS A 319 23.69 -11.65 -5.35
C CYS A 319 23.62 -10.46 -6.33
N LEU A 320 24.67 -9.64 -6.33
CA LEU A 320 24.86 -8.61 -7.35
C LEU A 320 24.86 -9.26 -8.75
N PRO A 321 24.01 -8.82 -9.71
CA PRO A 321 23.99 -9.36 -11.06
C PRO A 321 25.29 -9.05 -11.81
N GLU A 322 25.72 -9.93 -12.70
CA GLU A 322 26.92 -9.70 -13.55
C GLU A 322 26.75 -8.47 -14.46
N ASP A 323 25.52 -8.19 -14.89
CA ASP A 323 25.13 -7.07 -15.76
C ASP A 323 24.62 -5.84 -14.96
N ALA A 324 25.01 -5.71 -13.69
CA ALA A 324 24.54 -4.65 -12.79
C ALA A 324 24.86 -3.24 -13.30
N GLU A 325 26.10 -3.00 -13.73
CA GLU A 325 26.55 -1.66 -14.15
C GLU A 325 25.86 -1.18 -15.42
N GLU A 326 25.64 -2.08 -16.40
CA GLU A 326 24.91 -1.78 -17.65
C GLU A 326 23.48 -1.29 -17.39
N ARG A 327 22.92 -1.63 -16.22
CA ARG A 327 21.57 -1.28 -15.78
C ARG A 327 21.55 -0.15 -14.75
N GLY A 328 22.68 0.49 -14.51
CA GLY A 328 22.84 1.61 -13.57
C GLY A 328 22.87 1.21 -12.10
N LEU A 329 23.04 -0.08 -11.77
CA LEU A 329 23.23 -0.56 -10.40
C LEU A 329 24.71 -0.41 -10.01
N THR A 330 25.08 0.80 -9.59
CA THR A 330 26.44 1.06 -9.09
C THR A 330 26.67 0.36 -7.75
N THR A 331 27.94 0.18 -7.37
CA THR A 331 28.33 -0.33 -6.05
C THR A 331 27.71 0.46 -4.90
N GLU A 332 27.57 1.77 -5.05
CA GLU A 332 26.96 2.65 -4.04
C GLU A 332 25.46 2.36 -3.88
N VAL A 333 24.73 2.25 -4.99
CA VAL A 333 23.31 1.88 -5.00
C VAL A 333 23.12 0.47 -4.41
N TRP A 334 23.98 -0.48 -4.80
CA TRP A 334 23.97 -1.84 -4.27
C TRP A 334 24.16 -1.87 -2.75
N ASN A 335 25.17 -1.16 -2.23
CA ASN A 335 25.41 -1.05 -0.79
C ASN A 335 24.20 -0.47 -0.04
N CYS A 336 23.43 0.42 -0.68
CA CYS A 336 22.18 0.93 -0.11
C CYS A 336 21.11 -0.17 -0.05
N ILE A 337 20.89 -0.87 -1.16
CA ILE A 337 19.93 -1.98 -1.24
C ILE A 337 20.27 -3.07 -0.21
N GLU A 338 21.55 -3.39 -0.03
CA GLU A 338 21.98 -4.39 0.94
C GLU A 338 21.72 -4.00 2.38
N LYS A 339 21.82 -2.70 2.70
CA LYS A 339 21.44 -2.18 4.01
C LYS A 339 19.93 -2.25 4.21
N CYS A 340 19.11 -2.06 3.19
CA CYS A 340 17.65 -2.12 3.33
C CYS A 340 17.15 -3.50 3.78
N TRP A 341 17.76 -4.61 3.33
CA TRP A 341 17.27 -5.96 3.63
C TRP A 341 18.04 -6.70 4.75
N ARG A 342 18.68 -5.95 5.66
CA ARG A 342 19.31 -6.50 6.86
C ARG A 342 18.30 -7.27 7.69
N GLN A 343 18.77 -8.32 8.36
CA GLN A 343 17.91 -9.22 9.11
C GLN A 343 17.21 -8.48 10.26
N GLU A 344 18.01 -7.79 11.09
CA GLU A 344 17.49 -7.00 12.19
C GLU A 344 16.92 -5.66 11.69
N PRO A 345 15.67 -5.28 12.07
CA PRO A 345 15.06 -4.02 11.65
C PRO A 345 15.91 -2.78 11.96
N ALA A 346 16.56 -2.76 13.12
CA ALA A 346 17.38 -1.64 13.57
C ALA A 346 18.70 -1.45 12.81
N GLU A 347 19.14 -2.46 12.05
CA GLU A 347 20.35 -2.37 11.21
C GLU A 347 20.03 -1.88 9.79
N ARG A 348 18.75 -1.71 9.46
CA ARG A 348 18.31 -1.25 8.14
C ARG A 348 18.52 0.26 8.01
N ALA A 349 18.89 0.71 6.82
CA ALA A 349 18.93 2.15 6.53
C ALA A 349 17.53 2.75 6.63
N THR A 350 17.42 4.02 7.04
CA THR A 350 16.14 4.74 6.87
C THR A 350 15.87 5.02 5.39
N ILE A 351 14.60 5.18 5.00
CA ILE A 351 14.28 5.49 3.61
C ILE A 351 14.82 6.87 3.18
N SER A 352 14.89 7.83 4.11
CA SER A 352 15.49 9.15 3.89
C SER A 352 17.00 9.05 3.61
N GLU A 353 17.72 8.17 4.31
CA GLU A 353 19.12 7.88 3.98
C GLU A 353 19.30 7.26 2.60
N VAL A 354 18.38 6.41 2.18
CA VAL A 354 18.39 5.83 0.83
C VAL A 354 18.21 6.92 -0.21
N ILE A 355 17.24 7.84 -0.02
CA ILE A 355 17.03 8.99 -0.91
C ILE A 355 18.29 9.84 -1.01
N ALA A 356 18.94 10.16 0.11
CA ALA A 356 20.16 10.97 0.11
C ALA A 356 21.26 10.35 -0.77
N ARG A 357 21.42 9.02 -0.73
CA ARG A 357 22.42 8.29 -1.52
C ARG A 357 22.03 8.03 -2.97
N LEU A 358 20.73 7.93 -3.26
CA LEU A 358 20.20 7.75 -4.62
C LEU A 358 19.93 9.07 -5.35
N SER A 359 20.05 10.20 -4.66
CA SER A 359 19.85 11.50 -5.28
C SER A 359 20.73 11.58 -6.53
N PRO A 360 20.16 11.90 -7.71
CA PRO A 360 20.98 12.11 -8.88
C PRO A 360 21.96 13.21 -8.50
N THR A 361 23.25 12.88 -8.39
CA THR A 361 24.27 13.91 -8.41
C THR A 361 23.96 14.69 -9.67
N THR A 362 23.71 15.99 -9.56
CA THR A 362 23.68 16.90 -10.70
C THR A 362 25.06 16.84 -11.32
N ARG A 363 25.32 15.79 -12.09
CA ARG A 363 26.40 15.71 -13.03
C ARG A 363 25.94 16.69 -14.09
N ALA A 364 26.34 17.95 -13.89
CA ALA A 364 26.41 18.88 -14.99
C ALA A 364 27.23 18.15 -16.05
N GLU A 365 26.54 17.60 -17.05
CA GLU A 365 27.14 17.29 -18.32
C GLU A 365 27.51 18.64 -18.92
N SER A 366 28.61 19.21 -18.44
CA SER A 366 29.36 20.20 -19.18
C SER A 366 29.94 19.44 -20.37
N VAL A 367 29.13 19.32 -21.42
CA VAL A 367 29.63 19.12 -22.77
C VAL A 367 30.57 20.29 -23.02
N THR A 368 31.88 20.02 -22.94
CA THR A 368 32.92 20.91 -23.43
C THR A 368 32.73 21.05 -24.93
N LEU A 369 31.90 22.00 -25.34
CA LEU A 369 32.00 22.59 -26.67
C LEU A 369 33.34 23.33 -26.70
N HIS A 370 34.30 22.76 -27.42
CA HIS A 370 35.47 23.49 -27.89
C HIS A 370 34.99 24.65 -28.78
N ALA A 371 34.79 25.82 -28.19
CA ALA A 371 34.77 27.08 -28.90
C ALA A 371 36.16 27.69 -28.78
N SER A 372 36.88 27.75 -29.90
CA SER A 372 38.13 28.47 -30.06
C SER A 372 37.90 29.96 -29.79
N GLU A 373 38.54 30.49 -28.75
CA GLU A 373 38.64 31.93 -28.53
C GLU A 373 39.53 32.58 -29.59
N SER A 374 39.04 33.68 -30.17
CA SER A 374 39.91 34.77 -30.61
C SER A 374 39.26 36.13 -30.30
N SER A 375 40.01 36.89 -29.50
CA SER A 375 40.09 38.36 -29.42
C SER A 375 38.89 39.19 -28.95
N ILE A 376 38.92 39.52 -27.65
CA ILE A 376 39.12 40.85 -27.04
C ILE A 376 38.40 42.06 -27.68
N GLY A 377 37.51 42.68 -26.90
CA GLY A 377 37.09 44.07 -27.10
C GLY A 377 36.00 44.58 -26.15
N GLY A 378 36.40 45.12 -24.99
CA GLY A 378 35.87 46.40 -24.46
C GLY A 378 34.49 46.51 -23.77
N ALA A 379 34.55 46.75 -22.45
CA ALA A 379 33.91 47.88 -21.73
C ALA A 379 32.47 47.80 -21.16
N THR A 380 32.44 47.86 -19.82
CA THR A 380 31.60 48.69 -18.91
C THR A 380 30.12 48.34 -18.63
N GLY A 381 29.77 48.29 -17.33
CA GLY A 381 28.48 48.82 -16.84
C GLY A 381 27.65 48.01 -15.84
N SER A 382 28.04 48.04 -14.56
CA SER A 382 27.21 48.22 -13.34
C SER A 382 25.86 47.48 -13.08
N THR A 383 25.74 47.06 -11.80
CA THR A 383 24.57 47.04 -10.87
C THR A 383 23.58 45.85 -10.78
N ALA A 384 23.76 45.10 -9.68
CA ALA A 384 22.83 44.90 -8.54
C ALA A 384 21.52 44.07 -8.62
N ARG A 385 21.51 43.05 -7.74
CA ARG A 385 20.46 42.57 -6.79
C ARG A 385 19.32 41.63 -7.25
N ASN A 386 19.32 40.47 -6.57
CA ASN A 386 18.24 39.67 -5.96
C ASN A 386 16.83 39.66 -6.58
N SER A 387 16.35 38.45 -6.86
CA SER A 387 14.95 38.08 -6.57
C SER A 387 14.75 36.57 -6.51
N THR A 388 14.33 36.12 -5.33
CA THR A 388 13.59 34.89 -5.02
C THR A 388 12.27 34.82 -5.81
N SER A 389 12.00 33.70 -6.49
CA SER A 389 10.74 33.48 -7.22
C SER A 389 9.79 32.54 -6.45
N THR A 390 8.81 33.12 -5.78
CA THR A 390 7.56 32.51 -5.35
C THR A 390 6.59 32.43 -6.53
N TRP A 391 6.05 31.24 -6.84
CA TRP A 391 5.05 31.08 -7.89
C TRP A 391 3.63 31.28 -7.34
N ARG A 392 3.01 32.42 -7.70
CA ARG A 392 1.55 32.65 -7.61
C ARG A 392 0.88 32.24 -8.92
N ARG A 393 -0.33 31.68 -8.81
CA ARG A 393 -1.31 31.48 -9.89
C ARG A 393 -1.74 32.81 -10.54
N PRO A 394 -2.03 32.81 -11.85
CA PRO A 394 -2.93 33.81 -12.43
C PRO A 394 -4.21 33.18 -13.01
N SER A 395 -5.32 33.88 -12.75
CA SER A 395 -6.64 33.81 -13.37
C SER A 395 -6.60 34.41 -14.79
N GLY A 396 -7.38 33.88 -15.75
CA GLY A 396 -7.54 34.43 -17.12
C GLY A 396 -8.47 35.66 -17.20
N PRO A 397 -9.11 35.97 -18.35
CA PRO A 397 -8.96 35.40 -19.71
C PRO A 397 -8.78 36.47 -20.83
N ASP A 398 -8.44 36.06 -22.07
CA ASP A 398 -9.19 36.43 -23.29
C ASP A 398 -8.66 35.80 -24.60
N THR A 399 -9.66 35.54 -25.45
CA THR A 399 -9.81 35.03 -26.83
C THR A 399 -8.70 35.23 -27.89
N HIS A 400 -8.42 34.19 -28.72
CA HIS A 400 -8.90 34.03 -30.12
C HIS A 400 -8.19 32.88 -30.88
N ALA A 401 -8.98 32.22 -31.73
CA ALA A 401 -8.76 31.14 -32.68
C ALA A 401 -7.38 30.95 -33.37
N GLN A 402 -6.98 29.68 -33.58
CA GLN A 402 -6.90 29.02 -34.90
C GLN A 402 -6.52 27.52 -34.76
N GLN A 403 -7.28 26.66 -35.47
CA GLN A 403 -7.01 25.22 -35.64
C GLN A 403 -5.78 24.99 -36.53
N PRO A 404 -5.17 23.78 -36.44
CA PRO A 404 -5.20 22.97 -37.65
C PRO A 404 -5.57 21.50 -37.43
N SER A 405 -6.05 20.95 -38.54
CA SER A 405 -6.55 19.62 -38.87
C SER A 405 -5.61 18.45 -38.57
N GLY A 406 -6.20 17.38 -38.00
CA GLY A 406 -6.37 16.11 -38.68
C GLY A 406 -5.14 15.24 -38.97
N SER A 407 -4.94 14.22 -38.11
CA SER A 407 -4.45 12.92 -38.54
C SER A 407 -5.08 11.83 -37.68
N GLN A 408 -6.15 11.23 -38.21
CA GLN A 408 -6.77 10.01 -37.68
C GLN A 408 -5.77 8.85 -37.83
N VAL A 409 -5.34 8.26 -36.71
CA VAL A 409 -4.72 6.93 -36.72
C VAL A 409 -5.82 5.94 -36.36
N SER A 410 -6.38 5.29 -37.39
CA SER A 410 -7.32 4.20 -37.26
C SER A 410 -6.60 2.94 -36.78
N PHE A 411 -6.85 2.49 -35.56
CA PHE A 411 -6.50 1.13 -35.15
C PHE A 411 -7.62 0.18 -35.53
N ARG A 412 -7.28 -0.77 -36.41
CA ARG A 412 -8.15 -1.84 -36.91
C ARG A 412 -8.26 -2.92 -35.82
N PRO A 413 -9.45 -3.44 -35.50
CA PRO A 413 -9.59 -4.53 -34.56
C PRO A 413 -9.08 -5.84 -35.18
N GLU A 414 -8.19 -6.53 -34.46
CA GLU A 414 -7.72 -7.87 -34.84
C GLU A 414 -8.84 -8.91 -34.63
N THR A 415 -9.06 -9.70 -35.67
CA THR A 415 -9.92 -10.90 -35.68
C THR A 415 -9.29 -12.04 -34.88
N PRO A 416 -10.06 -12.87 -34.14
CA PRO A 416 -9.52 -14.03 -33.45
C PRO A 416 -9.29 -15.20 -34.42
N GLY A 417 -8.04 -15.58 -34.62
CA GLY A 417 -7.62 -16.75 -35.37
C GLY A 417 -7.61 -18.03 -34.52
N HIS A 418 -8.48 -18.96 -34.91
CA HIS A 418 -8.40 -20.42 -34.78
C HIS A 418 -8.16 -21.07 -33.40
N GLN A 419 -9.28 -21.45 -32.79
CA GLN A 419 -9.43 -22.66 -31.99
C GLN A 419 -9.04 -23.90 -32.83
N GLN A 420 -8.09 -24.70 -32.33
CA GLN A 420 -8.00 -26.11 -32.71
C GLN A 420 -8.76 -26.97 -31.71
N GLN A 421 -9.68 -27.75 -32.26
CA GLN A 421 -10.58 -28.69 -31.64
C GLN A 421 -9.81 -29.89 -31.06
N HIS A 422 -10.12 -30.29 -29.84
CA HIS A 422 -10.07 -31.69 -29.44
C HIS A 422 -11.18 -31.98 -28.41
N GLN A 423 -12.14 -32.77 -28.85
CA GLN A 423 -13.04 -33.62 -28.06
C GLN A 423 -13.28 -34.90 -28.90
N PRO A 424 -13.86 -35.97 -28.35
CA PRO A 424 -13.73 -36.56 -27.01
C PRO A 424 -13.35 -38.05 -27.11
N ASN A 425 -12.95 -38.69 -26.01
CA ASN A 425 -13.04 -40.16 -25.93
C ASN A 425 -13.67 -40.56 -24.58
N GLY A 426 -14.84 -41.18 -24.68
CA GLY A 426 -15.51 -41.94 -23.63
C GLY A 426 -14.99 -43.39 -23.54
N PRO A 427 -15.61 -44.24 -22.69
CA PRO A 427 -14.91 -45.12 -21.76
C PRO A 427 -14.68 -46.56 -22.27
N PRO A 428 -14.04 -47.40 -21.45
CA PRO A 428 -14.76 -48.59 -20.99
C PRO A 428 -14.64 -48.91 -19.49
N ASP A 429 -15.63 -49.71 -19.08
CA ASP A 429 -16.08 -50.21 -17.77
C ASP A 429 -15.36 -51.54 -17.36
N PRO A 430 -15.78 -52.35 -16.34
CA PRO A 430 -15.23 -52.39 -14.98
C PRO A 430 -14.75 -53.82 -14.57
N MET A 431 -14.38 -54.03 -13.30
CA MET A 431 -14.33 -55.28 -12.47
C MET A 431 -13.16 -55.17 -11.45
N GLY A 432 -13.25 -55.58 -10.17
CA GLY A 432 -14.26 -56.32 -9.45
C GLY A 432 -14.04 -56.26 -7.92
N GLU A 433 -15.05 -56.76 -7.22
CA GLU A 433 -15.26 -56.81 -5.77
C GLU A 433 -14.34 -57.80 -5.01
N VAL A 434 -14.09 -57.51 -3.72
CA VAL A 434 -14.20 -58.41 -2.53
C VAL A 434 -14.37 -57.45 -1.33
N GLY A 435 -15.41 -57.44 -0.48
CA GLY A 435 -16.10 -58.50 0.29
C GLY A 435 -15.64 -58.38 1.77
N VAL A 436 -16.36 -57.78 2.74
CA VAL A 436 -17.60 -58.17 3.46
C VAL A 436 -17.33 -58.26 4.99
N ARG A 437 -18.39 -57.94 5.78
CA ARG A 437 -18.71 -58.13 7.23
C ARG A 437 -18.38 -56.96 8.18
N ASN A 438 -19.39 -56.23 8.71
CA ASN A 438 -20.36 -56.55 9.80
C ASN A 438 -19.65 -56.91 11.12
N GLU A 439 -19.97 -56.39 12.32
CA GLU A 439 -21.27 -56.18 13.00
C GLU A 439 -21.20 -54.95 13.94
N GLY A 440 -22.30 -54.25 14.27
CA GLY A 440 -23.15 -54.51 15.45
C GLY A 440 -22.48 -53.98 16.74
N SER A 441 -23.07 -53.21 17.66
CA SER A 441 -24.46 -52.96 18.05
C SER A 441 -24.46 -51.89 19.18
N SER A 442 -25.65 -51.28 19.43
CA SER A 442 -26.25 -50.93 20.76
C SER A 442 -25.35 -50.44 21.92
N SER A 443 -25.69 -49.47 22.79
CA SER A 443 -26.96 -48.87 23.20
C SER A 443 -26.71 -47.81 24.29
N SER A 444 -27.77 -47.06 24.61
CA SER A 444 -28.15 -46.49 25.93
C SER A 444 -27.30 -45.37 26.53
N ASN A 445 -27.83 -44.13 26.61
CA ASN A 445 -28.70 -43.59 27.67
C ASN A 445 -28.06 -43.66 29.06
N GLU A 446 -27.70 -42.51 29.64
CA GLU A 446 -28.45 -41.95 30.78
C GLU A 446 -27.88 -40.61 31.26
N ARG A 447 -28.78 -39.86 31.90
CA ARG A 447 -28.72 -38.45 32.27
C ARG A 447 -28.65 -38.39 33.80
N VAL A 448 -27.63 -37.76 34.38
CA VAL A 448 -27.64 -37.33 35.80
C VAL A 448 -26.88 -36.01 35.97
N THR A 449 -27.56 -35.01 36.53
CA THR A 449 -27.06 -33.79 37.21
C THR A 449 -27.38 -33.92 38.71
N PRO A 450 -26.88 -33.13 39.70
CA PRO A 450 -26.36 -31.75 39.62
C PRO A 450 -25.21 -31.33 40.61
N ALA A 451 -24.82 -30.04 40.54
CA ALA A 451 -24.17 -29.19 41.57
C ALA A 451 -22.68 -29.50 41.93
N SER A 452 -21.73 -28.58 42.14
CA SER A 452 -21.73 -27.13 42.37
C SER A 452 -20.28 -26.57 42.29
N HIS A 453 -20.18 -25.25 42.07
CA HIS A 453 -19.12 -24.32 42.50
C HIS A 453 -17.70 -24.29 41.87
N LEU A 454 -17.37 -23.05 41.42
CA LEU A 454 -16.09 -22.30 41.46
C LEU A 454 -15.28 -22.16 40.15
N ASN A 455 -15.41 -20.95 39.59
CA ASN A 455 -14.39 -20.08 38.97
C ASN A 455 -13.18 -20.72 38.27
N ALA A 456 -13.16 -20.63 36.93
CA ALA A 456 -11.92 -20.52 36.15
C ALA A 456 -12.13 -19.62 34.93
N ALA A 457 -11.22 -18.66 34.75
CA ALA A 457 -11.17 -17.70 33.65
C ALA A 457 -10.98 -18.39 32.28
N PRO A 458 -11.45 -17.82 31.16
CA PRO A 458 -11.34 -18.46 29.86
C PRO A 458 -9.91 -18.38 29.32
N ALA A 459 -9.37 -19.54 28.96
CA ALA A 459 -8.12 -19.69 28.24
C ALA A 459 -8.24 -19.06 26.84
N HIS A 460 -7.22 -18.29 26.46
CA HIS A 460 -7.04 -17.74 25.12
C HIS A 460 -7.02 -18.84 24.05
N GLU A 461 -7.88 -18.72 23.05
CA GLU A 461 -7.84 -19.53 21.83
C GLU A 461 -6.53 -19.28 21.04
N GLU A 462 -5.68 -20.30 20.96
CA GLU A 462 -4.59 -20.35 19.98
C GLU A 462 -5.18 -20.48 18.56
N HIS A 463 -5.19 -19.38 17.81
CA HIS A 463 -5.63 -19.35 16.42
C HIS A 463 -4.81 -20.28 15.49
N LYS A 464 -5.54 -20.88 14.54
CA LYS A 464 -5.18 -21.92 13.55
C LYS A 464 -3.93 -21.68 12.66
N SER A 465 -3.23 -20.55 12.75
CA SER A 465 -2.03 -20.26 11.94
C SER A 465 -0.78 -21.02 12.42
N SER A 466 -0.67 -21.30 13.73
CA SER A 466 0.48 -22.01 14.34
C SER A 466 0.59 -23.47 13.88
N GLY A 467 -0.54 -24.12 13.59
CA GLY A 467 -0.60 -25.53 13.18
C GLY A 467 -0.14 -25.77 11.74
N ARG A 468 -0.19 -24.75 10.86
CA ARG A 468 0.29 -24.84 9.48
C ARG A 468 1.83 -24.71 9.43
N TRP A 469 2.38 -23.85 10.27
CA TRP A 469 3.83 -23.66 10.47
C TRP A 469 4.53 -24.87 11.11
N LYS A 470 3.96 -25.44 12.17
CA LYS A 470 4.50 -26.66 12.82
C LYS A 470 4.51 -27.85 11.85
N ARG A 471 3.50 -27.98 10.99
CA ARG A 471 3.43 -29.00 9.92
C ARG A 471 4.46 -28.77 8.81
N PHE A 472 4.70 -27.53 8.42
CA PHE A 472 5.75 -27.16 7.46
C PHE A 472 7.14 -27.51 7.98
N LEU A 473 7.48 -27.12 9.21
CA LEU A 473 8.77 -27.44 9.85
C LEU A 473 9.01 -28.95 9.99
N LYS A 474 7.96 -29.73 10.28
CA LYS A 474 8.04 -31.20 10.35
C LYS A 474 8.34 -31.82 8.97
N ARG A 475 7.83 -31.22 7.89
CA ARG A 475 8.03 -31.66 6.50
C ARG A 475 9.39 -31.25 5.93
N CYS A 476 9.97 -30.14 6.40
CA CYS A 476 11.34 -29.74 6.06
C CYS A 476 12.40 -30.67 6.67
N LYS A 477 12.14 -31.29 7.82
CA LYS A 477 13.06 -32.27 8.45
C LYS A 477 13.23 -33.58 7.66
N THR A 478 12.26 -33.93 6.82
CA THR A 478 12.27 -35.14 6.00
C THR A 478 12.98 -34.97 4.65
N ILE A 479 13.32 -33.74 4.23
CA ILE A 479 13.82 -33.45 2.87
C ILE A 479 15.35 -33.28 2.82
N PHE A 480 16.05 -33.14 3.95
CA PHE A 480 17.48 -32.80 3.95
C PHE A 480 18.37 -33.65 4.88
N PRO A 481 19.63 -33.93 4.49
CA PRO A 481 20.59 -34.68 5.29
C PRO A 481 21.01 -33.90 6.55
N LYS A 482 21.39 -34.66 7.59
CA LYS A 482 21.81 -34.14 8.90
C LYS A 482 23.00 -33.17 8.74
N GLY A 483 22.82 -31.88 9.06
CA GLY A 483 23.94 -30.94 9.11
C GLY A 483 23.61 -29.45 9.15
N VAL A 484 22.45 -29.02 8.62
CA VAL A 484 22.10 -27.58 8.59
C VAL A 484 21.12 -27.27 9.73
N ARG A 485 21.61 -26.60 10.77
CA ARG A 485 20.75 -26.08 11.86
C ARG A 485 20.19 -24.71 11.44
N PRO A 486 18.87 -24.49 11.49
CA PRO A 486 18.31 -23.14 11.50
C PRO A 486 18.89 -22.38 12.70
N THR A 487 19.27 -21.12 12.54
CA THR A 487 19.65 -20.25 13.65
C THR A 487 18.42 -19.93 14.49
N SER A 488 18.02 -20.87 15.33
CA SER A 488 16.93 -20.72 16.30
C SER A 488 17.45 -19.95 17.51
N ARG A 489 17.40 -18.61 17.46
CA ARG A 489 17.38 -17.75 18.65
C ARG A 489 17.04 -16.30 18.31
N LEU A 490 15.81 -16.06 17.89
CA LEU A 490 15.16 -14.76 18.07
C LEU A 490 13.81 -15.02 18.73
N SER A 491 13.84 -15.25 20.03
CA SER A 491 12.69 -14.94 20.87
C SER A 491 12.41 -13.45 20.71
N CYS A 492 11.24 -13.10 20.19
CA CYS A 492 10.73 -11.75 20.09
C CYS A 492 11.06 -10.95 21.38
N LYS A 493 12.07 -10.09 21.34
CA LYS A 493 12.46 -9.21 22.45
C LYS A 493 11.53 -7.99 22.59
N TYR A 494 10.54 -7.84 21.73
CA TYR A 494 9.65 -6.68 21.70
C TYR A 494 8.41 -6.77 22.60
N ALA A 495 8.35 -7.74 23.52
CA ALA A 495 7.21 -7.89 24.44
C ALA A 495 7.49 -7.47 25.90
N LYS A 496 8.70 -6.98 26.25
CA LYS A 496 9.06 -6.63 27.64
C LYS A 496 9.73 -5.26 27.82
N GLY A 497 9.43 -4.29 26.95
CA GLY A 497 9.83 -2.90 27.12
C GLY A 497 8.69 -2.03 27.66
N GLY A 498 8.12 -2.41 28.80
CA GLY A 498 7.11 -1.63 29.51
C GLY A 498 7.59 -1.34 30.93
N MET A 499 7.89 -0.06 31.18
CA MET A 499 7.96 0.62 32.48
C MET A 499 8.65 -0.12 33.64
N SER A 500 9.87 0.31 33.95
CA SER A 500 10.29 0.47 35.35
C SER A 500 10.85 1.87 35.54
N MET A 501 10.26 2.56 36.52
CA MET A 501 10.38 3.97 36.93
C MET A 501 9.60 4.98 36.09
#